data_AF-A0A965US60-F1
#
_entry.id   AF-A0A965US60-F1
#
_cell.length_a   1.000
_cell.length_b   1.000
_cell.length_c   1.000
_cell.angle_alpha   90.00
_cell.angle_beta   90.00
_cell.angle_gamma   90.00
#
_symmetry.space_group_name_H-M   'P 1'
#
loop_
_entity.id
_entity.type
_entity.pdbx_description
1 polymer ?
#
loop_
_entity_poly.entity_id
_entity_poly.type
_entity_poly.pdbx_seq_one_letter_code
_entity_poly.pdbx_strand_id
1 'polypeptide(L)' 'MDNAISVFTIQDVASKFGVSRQAVAVWIRSNRLPATKVKSTGRRCSIWLINSKDLEGFVPPRLARNVK' A
#
# COMPACT_ATOMS: atom_id res chain seq x y z
N MET A 1 22.33 9.15 -6.87
CA MET A 1 20.86 9.13 -7.02
C MET A 1 20.38 8.00 -6.14
N ASP A 2 19.88 8.40 -4.99
CA ASP A 2 19.77 7.60 -3.78
C ASP A 2 18.60 6.63 -3.96
N ASN A 3 18.90 5.39 -4.32
CA ASN A 3 17.92 4.32 -4.48
C ASN A 3 17.49 3.82 -3.09
N ALA A 4 16.87 4.70 -2.31
CA ALA A 4 16.29 4.34 -1.03
C ALA A 4 15.06 3.47 -1.32
N ILE A 5 15.17 2.18 -1.02
CA ILE A 5 14.04 1.25 -1.00
C ILE A 5 13.14 1.69 0.17
N SER A 6 12.29 2.67 -0.08
CA SER A 6 11.36 3.20 0.92
C SER A 6 10.17 2.24 1.03
N VAL A 7 10.13 1.48 2.11
CA VAL A 7 8.97 0.67 2.46
C VAL A 7 7.90 1.53 3.11
N PHE A 8 6.68 1.45 2.60
CA PHE A 8 5.52 2.19 3.08
C PHE A 8 4.55 1.28 3.82
N THR A 9 3.90 1.82 4.86
CA THR A 9 2.80 1.11 5.52
C THR A 9 1.48 1.36 4.79
N ILE A 10 0.44 0.59 5.11
CA ILE A 10 -0.93 0.86 4.66
C ILE A 10 -1.35 2.31 4.96
N GLN A 11 -0.92 2.88 6.10
CA GLN A 11 -1.27 4.24 6.45
C GLN A 11 -0.59 5.25 5.53
N ASP A 12 0.69 5.08 5.22
CA ASP A 12 1.40 5.97 4.31
C ASP A 12 0.79 5.93 2.91
N VAL A 13 0.49 4.73 2.41
CA VAL A 13 -0.17 4.56 1.11
C VAL A 13 -1.57 5.18 1.13
N ALA A 14 -2.34 4.98 2.19
CA ALA A 14 -3.65 5.60 2.33
C ALA A 14 -3.56 7.14 2.26
N SER A 15 -2.60 7.74 2.98
CA SER A 15 -2.35 9.18 2.94
C SER A 15 -1.89 9.66 1.56
N LYS A 16 -0.99 8.91 0.90
CA LYS A 16 -0.46 9.25 -0.43
C LYS A 16 -1.55 9.30 -1.50
N PHE A 17 -2.50 8.37 -1.47
CA PHE A 17 -3.60 8.29 -2.43
C PHE A 17 -4.90 8.98 -1.96
N GLY A 18 -4.91 9.58 -0.76
CA GLY A 18 -6.10 10.21 -0.19
C GLY A 18 -7.27 9.24 0.04
N VAL A 19 -6.98 7.96 0.35
CA VAL A 19 -7.98 6.92 0.57
C VAL A 19 -7.98 6.41 2.00
N SER A 20 -8.97 5.59 2.37
CA SER A 20 -8.96 4.90 3.66
C SER A 20 -7.99 3.72 3.70
N ARG A 21 -7.45 3.40 4.89
CA ARG A 21 -6.63 2.19 5.12
C ARG A 21 -7.31 0.91 4.62
N GLN A 22 -8.63 0.85 4.76
CA GLN A 22 -9.43 -0.30 4.33
C GLN A 22 -9.42 -0.46 2.81
N ALA A 23 -9.41 0.63 2.04
CA ALA A 23 -9.29 0.58 0.59
C ALA A 23 -7.95 -0.05 0.17
N VAL A 24 -6.84 0.38 0.80
CA VAL A 24 -5.51 -0.19 0.57
C VAL A 24 -5.47 -1.68 0.95
N ALA A 25 -6.05 -2.06 2.09
CA ALA A 25 -6.14 -3.45 2.50
C ALA A 25 -6.93 -4.31 1.50
N VAL A 26 -7.99 -3.77 0.89
CA VAL A 26 -8.73 -4.44 -0.19
C VAL A 26 -7.86 -4.61 -1.43
N TRP A 27 -7.04 -3.63 -1.82
CA TRP A 27 -6.11 -3.76 -2.95
C TRP A 27 -5.10 -4.88 -2.73
N ILE A 28 -4.54 -4.97 -1.53
CA ILE A 28 -3.61 -6.04 -1.15
C ILE A 28 -4.33 -7.40 -1.20
N ARG A 29 -5.51 -7.50 -0.56
CA ARG A 29 -6.28 -8.76 -0.51
C ARG A 29 -6.78 -9.21 -1.89
N SER A 30 -7.00 -8.27 -2.80
CA SER A 30 -7.40 -8.53 -4.19
C SER A 30 -6.20 -8.77 -5.11
N ASN A 31 -4.98 -8.89 -4.56
CA ASN A 31 -3.74 -9.09 -5.30
C ASN A 31 -3.46 -8.00 -6.36
N ARG A 32 -3.99 -6.79 -6.15
CA ARG A 32 -3.79 -5.61 -7.01
C ARG A 32 -2.55 -4.82 -6.63
N LEU A 33 -2.19 -4.85 -5.35
CA LEU A 33 -1.01 -4.18 -4.82
C LEU A 33 -0.17 -5.21 -4.07
N PRO A 34 1.05 -5.51 -4.54
CA PRO A 34 1.94 -6.43 -3.82
C PRO A 34 2.34 -5.82 -2.48
N ALA A 35 2.21 -6.62 -1.42
CA ALA A 35 2.60 -6.23 -0.08
C ALA A 35 3.12 -7.43 0.70
N THR A 36 4.13 -7.18 1.52
CA THR A 36 4.75 -8.18 2.38
C THR A 36 4.19 -8.04 3.78
N LYS A 37 3.65 -9.13 4.32
CA LYS A 37 3.17 -9.18 5.70
C LYS A 37 4.31 -9.54 6.64
N VAL A 38 4.72 -8.60 7.47
CA VAL A 38 5.75 -8.81 8.49
C VAL A 38 5.07 -9.06 9.84
N LYS A 39 5.38 -10.19 10.47
CA LYS A 39 5.00 -10.45 11.85
C LYS A 39 5.94 -9.67 12.76
N SER A 40 5.39 -8.83 13.63
CA SER A 40 6.20 -8.14 14.63
C SER A 40 6.53 -9.11 15.76
N THR A 41 7.82 -9.39 15.97
CA THR A 41 8.32 -10.18 17.11
C THR A 41 8.04 -9.40 18.40
N GLY A 42 6.88 -9.65 19.01
CA GLY A 42 6.45 -9.01 20.26
C GLY A 42 5.08 -8.33 20.21
N ARG A 43 4.49 -8.11 19.03
CA ARG A 43 3.08 -7.64 18.93
C ARG A 43 2.19 -8.71 18.32
N ARG A 44 0.95 -8.83 18.82
CA ARG A 44 -0.08 -9.70 18.24
C ARG A 44 -0.56 -9.25 16.84
N CYS A 45 -0.06 -8.12 16.33
CA CYS A 45 -0.48 -7.55 15.05
C CYS A 45 0.61 -7.72 13.99
N SER A 46 0.22 -8.15 12.80
CA SER A 46 1.08 -8.14 11.62
C SER A 46 0.99 -6.79 10.90
N ILE A 47 2.10 -6.33 10.35
CA ILE A 47 2.20 -5.08 9.59
C ILE A 47 2.34 -5.43 8.11
N TRP A 48 1.63 -4.69 7.25
CA TRP A 48 1.80 -4.78 5.81
C TRP A 48 2.79 -3.72 5.34
N LEU A 49 3.83 -4.16 4.65
CA LEU A 49 4.85 -3.31 4.02
C LEU A 49 4.68 -3.36 2.51
N ILE A 50 4.64 -2.20 1.88
CA ILE A 50 4.47 -2.02 0.45
C ILE A 50 5.73 -1.34 -0.07
N ASN A 51 6.29 -1.85 -1.16
CA ASN A 51 7.51 -1.27 -1.72
C ASN A 51 7.16 0.02 -2.51
N SER A 52 8.01 1.03 -2.43
CA SER A 52 7.85 2.28 -3.20
C SER A 52 7.76 2.02 -4.70
N LYS A 53 8.57 1.08 -5.21
CA LYS A 53 8.61 0.71 -6.63
C LYS A 53 7.28 0.20 -7.14
N ASP A 54 6.54 -0.55 -6.32
CA ASP A 54 5.22 -1.08 -6.69
C ASP A 54 4.13 0.00 -6.66
N LEU A 55 4.38 1.13 -5.98
CA LEU A 55 3.49 2.29 -5.97
C LEU A 55 3.72 3.22 -7.15
N GLU A 56 4.94 3.24 -7.70
CA GLU A 56 5.31 4.06 -8.85
C GLU A 56 4.60 3.53 -10.11
N GLY A 57 3.45 4.12 -10.44
CA GLY A 57 2.60 3.69 -11.55
C GLY A 57 1.38 2.87 -11.14
N PHE A 58 1.17 2.62 -9.84
CA PHE A 58 -0.06 2.00 -9.37
C PHE A 58 -1.25 2.96 -9.49
N VAL A 59 -2.23 2.60 -10.32
CA VAL A 59 -3.49 3.35 -10.46
C VAL A 59 -4.56 2.67 -9.60
N PRO A 60 -5.00 3.29 -8.50
CA PRO A 60 -6.01 2.67 -7.64
C PRO A 60 -7.37 2.58 -8.37
N PRO A 61 -8.05 1.44 -8.27
CA PRO A 61 -9.28 1.18 -9.04
C PRO A 61 -10.45 2.12 -8.71
N ARG A 62 -10.42 2.79 -7.55
CA ARG A 62 -11.46 3.78 -7.17
C ARG A 62 -11.24 5.17 -7.78
N LEU A 63 -10.02 5.55 -8.16
CA LEU A 63 -9.74 6.80 -8.87
C LEU A 63 -10.01 6.67 -10.38
N ALA A 64 -9.83 5.48 -10.96
CA ALA A 64 -10.15 5.22 -12.37
C ALA A 64 -11.63 5.46 -12.72
N ARG A 65 -12.53 5.43 -11.73
CA ARG A 65 -13.98 5.60 -11.95
C ARG A 65 -14.44 7.06 -12.05
N ASN A 66 -13.61 8.02 -11.67
CA ASN A 66 -14.03 9.44 -11.61
C ASN A 66 -13.56 10.27 -12.81
N VAL A 67 -13.19 9.61 -13.92
CA VAL A 67 -12.98 10.26 -15.21
C VAL A 67 -14.33 10.30 -15.93
N LYS A 68 -15.10 11.37 -15.72
CA LYS A 68 -16.28 11.68 -16.54
C LYS A 68 -16.35 13.18 -16.76
#